data_AF-A0A222FEW5-F1
#
_entry.id   AF-A0A222FEW5-F1
#
_cell.length_a   1.000
_cell.length_b   1.000
_cell.length_c   1.000
_cell.angle_alpha   90.00
_cell.angle_beta   90.00
_cell.angle_gamma   90.00
#
_symmetry.space_group_name_H-M   'P 1'
#
loop_
_entity.id
_entity.type
_entity.pdbx_description
1 polymer ?
#
loop_
_entity_poly.entity_id
_entity_poly.type
_entity_poly.pdbx_seq_one_letter_code
_entity_poly.pdbx_strand_id
1 'polypeptide(L)'
;MSVLRMALQSLVFAIVGLLLLGLASADSCLDAGGVVAGHWFACDTGGADFVPQYLRPAPLFWLVLVALSYASSWLAVRLASKLFASLSGRLRERA
;
A
#
# COMPACT_ATOMS: atom_id res chain seq x y z
N MET A 1 1.55 -3.73 -22.89
CA MET A 1 2.06 -2.86 -21.80
C MET A 1 3.58 -2.92 -21.83
N SER A 2 4.29 -1.80 -21.93
CA SER A 2 5.75 -1.79 -22.02
C SER A 2 6.39 -2.21 -20.69
N VAL A 3 7.49 -2.98 -20.75
CA VAL A 3 8.25 -3.45 -19.57
C VAL A 3 8.62 -2.30 -18.64
N LEU A 4 8.97 -1.14 -19.21
CA LEU A 4 9.27 0.10 -18.49
C LEU A 4 8.10 0.57 -17.61
N ARG A 5 6.85 0.49 -18.09
CA ARG A 5 5.68 0.87 -17.28
C ARG A 5 5.48 -0.07 -16.10
N MET A 6 5.66 -1.37 -16.29
CA MET A 6 5.55 -2.33 -15.18
C MET A 6 6.63 -2.13 -14.12
N ALA A 7 7.87 -1.88 -14.55
CA ALA A 7 8.98 -1.58 -13.65
C ALA A 7 8.72 -0.29 -12.85
N LEU A 8 8.28 0.79 -13.53
CA LEU A 8 7.96 2.06 -12.88
C LEU A 8 6.83 1.90 -11.87
N GLN A 9 5.78 1.16 -12.22
CA GLN A 9 4.62 0.96 -11.35
C GLN A 9 4.95 0.11 -10.12
N SER A 10 5.81 -0.90 -10.30
CA SER A 10 6.32 -1.72 -9.19
C SER A 10 7.22 -0.90 -8.25
N LEU A 11 8.07 -0.03 -8.82
CA LEU A 11 8.93 0.87 -8.06
C LEU A 11 8.10 1.87 -7.23
N VAL A 12 7.10 2.52 -7.85
CA VAL A 12 6.20 3.44 -7.15
C VAL A 12 5.48 2.72 -6.01
N PHE A 13 4.99 1.50 -6.25
CA PHE A 13 4.34 0.71 -5.21
C PHE A 13 5.27 0.37 -4.04
N ALA A 14 6.52 -0.02 -4.32
CA ALA A 14 7.52 -0.29 -3.29
C ALA A 14 7.85 0.96 -2.46
N ILE A 15 8.06 2.10 -3.13
CA ILE A 15 8.36 3.37 -2.45
C ILE A 15 7.19 3.80 -1.57
N VAL A 16 5.97 3.82 -2.10
CA VAL A 16 4.77 4.20 -1.34
C VAL A 16 4.54 3.24 -0.18
N GLY A 17 4.73 1.93 -0.37
CA GLY A 17 4.62 0.93 0.69
C GLY A 17 5.62 1.16 1.83
N LEU A 18 6.89 1.42 1.51
CA LEU A 18 7.91 1.73 2.52
C LEU A 18 7.60 3.04 3.27
N LEU A 19 7.09 4.05 2.56
CA LEU A 19 6.70 5.33 3.15
C LEU A 19 5.54 5.17 4.13
N LEU A 20 4.49 4.44 3.73
CA LEU A 20 3.34 4.15 4.58
C LEU A 20 3.74 3.32 5.81
N LEU A 21 4.61 2.34 5.64
CA LEU A 21 5.11 1.52 6.74
C LEU A 21 5.91 2.36 7.74
N GLY A 22 6.78 3.26 7.25
CA GLY A 22 7.54 4.18 8.09
C GLY A 22 6.63 5.15 8.85
N LEU A 23 5.65 5.77 8.17
CA LEU A 23 4.67 6.66 8.79
C LEU A 23 3.84 5.95 9.86
N ALA A 24 3.33 4.75 9.58
CA ALA A 24 2.57 3.97 10.55
C ALA A 24 3.41 3.56 11.76
N SER A 25 4.70 3.28 11.55
CA SER A 25 5.65 2.94 12.62
C SER A 25 5.94 4.16 13.51
N ALA A 26 6.16 5.32 12.90
CA ALA A 26 6.39 6.58 13.61
C ALA A 26 5.14 7.03 14.40
N ASP A 27 3.95 6.94 13.80
CA ASP A 27 2.66 7.24 14.44
C ASP A 27 2.45 6.36 15.68
N SER A 28 2.66 5.04 15.54
CA SER A 28 2.56 4.10 16.65
C SER A 28 3.60 4.37 17.76
N CYS A 29 4.79 4.87 17.42
CA CYS A 29 5.80 5.26 18.39
C CYS A 29 5.38 6.48 19.20
N LEU A 30 4.86 7.51 18.52
CA LEU A 30 4.38 8.74 19.14
C LEU A 30 3.16 8.49 20.02
N ASP A 31 2.20 7.67 19.56
CA ASP A 31 1.02 7.27 20.32
C ASP A 31 1.37 6.55 21.62
N ALA A 32 2.48 5.81 21.61
CA ALA A 32 2.96 5.08 22.76
C ALA A 32 3.92 5.92 23.64
N GLY A 33 4.05 7.22 23.37
CA GLY A 33 4.84 8.17 24.15
C GLY A 33 6.35 8.08 23.93
N GLY A 34 6.79 7.40 22.87
CA GLY A 34 8.18 7.32 22.46
C GLY A 34 8.62 8.50 21.58
N VAL A 35 9.93 8.59 21.34
CA VAL A 35 10.50 9.56 20.40
C VAL A 35 11.01 8.81 19.17
N VAL A 36 10.58 9.24 17.99
CA VAL A 36 11.04 8.63 16.73
C VAL A 36 12.52 8.95 16.55
N ALA A 37 13.36 7.91 16.54
CA ALA A 37 14.79 8.06 16.26
C ALA A 37 15.01 8.37 14.77
N GLY A 38 16.16 8.94 14.39
CA GLY A 38 16.39 9.58 13.06
C GLY A 38 16.07 8.75 11.81
N HIS A 39 15.95 7.44 11.94
CA HIS A 39 15.29 6.53 11.01
C HIS A 39 13.86 6.21 11.48
N TRP A 40 12.87 6.60 10.67
CA TRP A 40 11.40 6.45 10.81
C TRP A 40 10.87 5.04 11.19
N PHE A 41 11.75 4.07 11.41
CA PHE A 41 11.46 2.69 11.81
C PHE A 41 11.93 2.36 13.22
N ALA A 42 12.57 3.28 13.93
CA ALA A 42 13.02 3.06 15.29
C ALA A 42 12.39 4.08 16.24
N CYS A 43 12.07 3.59 17.42
CA CYS A 43 11.44 4.34 18.49
C CYS A 43 12.36 4.26 19.71
N ASP A 44 12.86 5.40 20.17
CA ASP A 44 13.56 5.50 21.44
C ASP A 44 12.53 5.68 22.55
N THR A 45 12.58 4.79 23.54
CA THR A 45 11.72 4.85 24.72
C THR A 45 12.60 4.81 25.97
N GLY A 46 12.33 5.70 26.93
CA GLY A 46 12.99 5.73 28.23
C GLY A 46 12.45 4.69 29.22
N GLY A 47 11.96 3.53 28.77
CA GLY A 47 11.32 2.55 29.66
C GLY A 47 11.28 1.14 29.08
N ALA A 48 11.88 0.20 29.79
CA ALA A 48 12.14 -1.20 29.40
C ALA A 48 10.89 -2.11 29.27
N ASP A 49 9.68 -1.56 29.27
CA ASP A 49 8.42 -2.34 29.23
C ASP A 49 7.67 -2.23 27.88
N PHE A 50 8.33 -1.68 26.86
CA PHE A 50 7.74 -1.60 25.52
C PHE A 50 7.77 -2.98 24.86
N VAL A 51 6.77 -3.82 25.12
CA VAL A 51 6.48 -4.96 24.24
C VAL A 51 6.22 -4.36 22.87
N PRO A 52 7.11 -4.58 21.89
CA PRO A 52 7.01 -3.80 20.68
C PRO A 52 5.72 -4.13 19.94
N GLN A 53 4.94 -3.10 19.62
CA GLN A 53 3.66 -3.27 18.92
C GLN A 53 3.79 -3.94 17.56
N TYR A 54 5.00 -4.10 17.00
CA TYR A 54 5.25 -4.95 15.84
C TYR A 54 5.04 -6.47 16.11
N LEU A 55 4.84 -6.88 17.37
CA LEU A 55 4.35 -8.21 17.77
C LEU A 55 2.81 -8.30 17.83
N ARG A 56 2.08 -7.20 17.70
CA ARG A 56 0.62 -7.22 17.52
C ARG A 56 0.29 -7.37 16.02
N PRO A 57 -0.88 -7.89 15.61
CA PRO A 57 -1.22 -8.23 14.21
C PRO A 57 -1.25 -7.05 13.21
N ALA A 58 -0.72 -5.87 13.57
CA ALA A 58 -0.61 -4.70 12.70
C ALA A 58 0.18 -4.96 11.40
N PRO A 59 1.31 -5.71 11.37
CA PRO A 59 1.98 -6.03 10.10
C PRO A 59 1.11 -6.86 9.17
N LEU A 60 0.31 -7.80 9.72
CA LEU A 60 -0.64 -8.59 8.96
C LEU A 60 -1.79 -7.73 8.44
N PHE A 61 -2.30 -6.80 9.26
CA PHE A 61 -3.33 -5.84 8.85
C PHE A 61 -2.87 -4.99 7.65
N TRP A 62 -1.65 -4.47 7.69
CA TRP A 62 -1.08 -3.70 6.59
C TRP A 62 -0.86 -4.54 5.33
N LEU A 63 -0.34 -5.76 5.46
CA LEU A 63 -0.22 -6.70 4.34
C LEU A 63 -1.57 -7.01 3.69
N VAL A 64 -2.62 -7.21 4.50
CA VAL A 64 -3.98 -7.45 4.01
C VAL A 64 -4.51 -6.22 3.27
N LEU A 65 -4.34 -5.02 3.81
CA LEU A 65 -4.74 -3.77 3.16
C LEU A 65 -4.04 -3.57 1.81
N VAL A 66 -2.74 -3.83 1.75
CA VAL A 66 -1.94 -3.75 0.52
C VAL A 66 -2.43 -4.78 -0.51
N ALA A 67 -2.68 -6.01 -0.08
CA ALA A 67 -3.22 -7.06 -0.95
C ALA A 67 -4.62 -6.72 -1.49
N LEU A 68 -5.51 -6.19 -0.65
CA LEU A 68 -6.86 -5.78 -1.05
C LEU A 68 -6.84 -4.57 -2.00
N SER A 69 -5.96 -3.58 -1.77
CA SER A 69 -5.75 -2.46 -2.68
C SER A 69 -5.24 -2.91 -4.05
N TYR A 70 -4.31 -3.87 -4.09
CA TYR A 70 -3.84 -4.43 -5.35
C TYR A 70 -4.94 -5.21 -6.09
N ALA A 71 -5.68 -6.06 -5.38
CA ALA A 71 -6.77 -6.86 -5.94
C ALA A 71 -7.90 -5.97 -6.50
N SER A 72 -8.31 -4.94 -5.76
CA SER A 72 -9.35 -4.00 -6.20
C SER A 72 -8.92 -3.18 -7.42
N SER A 73 -7.67 -2.70 -7.45
CA SER A 73 -7.10 -2.00 -8.60
C SER A 73 -7.08 -2.88 -9.85
N TRP A 74 -6.68 -4.14 -9.71
CA TRP A 74 -6.67 -5.11 -10.81
C TRP A 74 -8.08 -5.40 -11.35
N LEU A 75 -9.04 -5.59 -10.44
CA LEU A 75 -10.44 -5.85 -10.81
C LEU A 75 -11.05 -4.65 -11.54
N ALA A 76 -10.79 -3.43 -11.06
CA ALA A 76 -11.26 -2.20 -11.68
C ALA A 76 -10.74 -2.06 -13.12
N VAL A 77 -9.44 -2.32 -13.36
CA VAL A 77 -8.85 -2.29 -14.71
C VAL A 77 -9.50 -3.34 -15.62
N ARG A 78 -9.74 -4.56 -15.13
CA ARG A 78 -10.41 -5.59 -15.93
C ARG A 78 -11.85 -5.23 -16.27
N LEU A 79 -12.62 -4.72 -15.31
CA LEU A 79 -14.00 -4.28 -15.54
C LEU A 79 -14.04 -3.14 -16.55
N ALA A 80 -13.20 -2.12 -16.39
CA ALA A 80 -13.11 -1.00 -17.32
C ALA A 80 -12.78 -1.48 -18.74
N SER A 81 -11.82 -2.40 -18.89
CA SER A 81 -11.44 -2.94 -20.21
C SER A 81 -12.60 -3.68 -20.90
N LYS A 82 -13.38 -4.47 -20.16
CA LYS A 82 -14.56 -5.17 -20.71
C LYS A 82 -15.67 -4.19 -21.10
N LEU A 83 -15.91 -3.17 -20.28
CA LEU A 83 -16.93 -2.16 -20.54
C LEU A 83 -16.59 -1.38 -21.82
N PHE A 84 -15.34 -0.96 -21.97
CA PHE A 84 -14.85 -0.28 -23.18
C PHE A 84 -14.98 -1.16 -24.43
N ALA A 85 -14.60 -2.44 -24.34
CA ALA A 85 -14.76 -3.37 -25.45
C ALA A 85 -16.24 -3.51 -25.86
N SER A 86 -17.15 -3.67 -24.87
CA SER A 86 -18.59 -3.77 -25.14
C SER A 86 -19.18 -2.49 -25.76
N LEU A 87 -18.76 -1.31 -25.28
CA LEU A 87 -19.23 -0.02 -25.81
C LEU A 87 -18.72 0.23 -27.23
N SER A 88 -17.45 -0.11 -27.51
CA SER A 88 -16.88 0.01 -28.86
C SER A 88 -17.61 -0.88 -29.88
N GLY A 89 -18.00 -2.10 -29.48
CA GLY A 89 -18.77 -3.00 -30.34
C GLY A 89 -20.14 -2.42 -30.69
N ARG A 90 -20.87 -1.92 -29.70
CA ARG A 90 -22.20 -1.31 -29.91
C ARG A 90 -22.15 -0.02 -30.73
N LEU A 91 -21.09 0.79 -30.59
CA LEU A 91 -20.91 1.99 -31.40
C LEU A 91 -20.62 1.64 -32.86
N ARG A 92 -19.90 0.54 -33.11
CA ARG A 92 -19.58 0.07 -34.46
C ARG A 92 -20.77 -0.53 -35.20
N GLU A 93 -21.74 -1.10 -34.49
CA GLU A 93 -22.99 -1.59 -35.08
C GLU A 93 -24.00 -0.48 -35.40
N ARG A 94 -23.79 0.73 -34.85
CA ARG A 94 -24.68 1.90 -35.05
C ARG A 94 -24.13 2.93 -36.04
N ALA A 95 -22.92 2.76 -36.54
CA ALA A 95 -22.26 3.62 -37.52
C ALA A 95 -22.21 2.93 -38.88
#